data_AF-A0A9X2JK80-F1
#
_entry.id   AF-A0A9X2JK80-F1
#
_cell.length_a   1.000
_cell.length_b   1.000
_cell.length_c   1.000
_cell.angle_alpha   90.00
_cell.angle_beta   90.00
_cell.angle_gamma   90.00
#
_symmetry.space_group_name_H-M   'P 1'
#
loop_
_entity.id
_entity.type
_entity.pdbx_description
1 polymer ?
#
loop_
_entity_poly.entity_id
_entity_poly.type
_entity_poly.pdbx_seq_one_letter_code
_entity_poly.pdbx_strand_id
1 'polypeptide(L)'
;MKKYYDDCHQLYMEITDLEDGFMHVKLHLTTGIKQLTVTEAKGKEIIELNRVEYNDNHRETRRHVSLEAYDPYGSLVQDDADPLQEVIKKEEVEQLHHSISQLNPEQQKLLMKKFWDEVKQTNIAKDEGISKMAITKRLQTIYRRLKKILEK
;
A
#
# COMPACT_ATOMS: atom_id res chain seq x y z
N MET A 1 16.27 1.61 -41.74
CA MET A 1 15.29 0.85 -40.94
C MET A 1 14.98 1.61 -39.65
N LYS A 2 13.74 2.07 -39.49
CA LYS A 2 13.22 2.70 -38.27
C LYS A 2 12.49 1.67 -37.42
N LYS A 3 12.68 1.74 -36.10
CA LYS A 3 12.03 0.87 -35.11
C LYS A 3 11.16 1.71 -34.19
N TYR A 4 10.01 1.16 -33.82
CA TYR A 4 9.03 1.80 -32.96
C TYR A 4 8.64 0.85 -31.83
N TYR A 5 8.66 1.40 -30.63
CA TYR A 5 8.46 0.68 -29.38
C TYR A 5 7.22 1.22 -28.66
N ASP A 6 6.51 0.33 -27.98
CA ASP A 6 5.39 0.71 -27.14
C ASP A 6 5.88 1.29 -25.80
N ASP A 7 4.94 1.69 -24.95
CA ASP A 7 5.25 2.26 -23.62
C ASP A 7 5.99 1.26 -22.71
N CYS A 8 5.82 -0.04 -22.95
CA CYS A 8 6.54 -1.13 -22.28
C CYS A 8 7.94 -1.40 -22.88
N HIS A 9 8.40 -0.57 -23.82
CA HIS A 9 9.65 -0.75 -24.58
C HIS A 9 9.69 -2.04 -25.41
N GLN A 10 8.54 -2.60 -25.77
CA GLN A 10 8.43 -3.73 -26.69
C GLN A 10 8.32 -3.24 -28.12
N LEU A 11 9.09 -3.86 -29.01
CA LEU A 11 9.08 -3.51 -30.43
C LEU A 11 7.73 -3.89 -31.05
N TYR A 12 6.92 -2.91 -31.47
CA TYR A 12 5.63 -3.16 -32.12
C TYR A 12 5.67 -2.92 -33.63
N MET A 13 6.61 -2.11 -34.13
CA MET A 13 6.69 -1.82 -35.57
C MET A 13 8.11 -1.56 -36.08
N GLU A 14 8.41 -2.08 -37.27
CA GLU A 14 9.62 -1.78 -38.03
C GLU A 14 9.26 -1.27 -39.43
N ILE A 15 9.93 -0.22 -39.90
CA ILE A 15 9.78 0.32 -41.26
C ILE A 15 11.15 0.34 -41.95
N THR A 16 11.23 -0.26 -43.13
CA THR A 16 12.47 -0.33 -43.93
C THR A 16 12.20 0.19 -45.34
N ASP A 17 13.07 1.08 -45.81
CA ASP A 17 13.04 1.59 -47.19
C ASP A 17 13.50 0.49 -48.16
N LEU A 18 12.80 0.37 -49.29
CA LEU A 18 13.21 -0.49 -50.41
C LEU A 18 13.73 0.38 -51.57
N GLU A 19 14.59 -0.19 -52.41
CA GLU A 19 15.20 0.52 -53.55
C GLU A 19 14.17 0.93 -54.63
N ASP A 20 13.01 0.27 -54.69
CA ASP A 20 11.97 0.47 -55.72
C ASP A 20 10.92 1.55 -55.37
N GLY A 21 11.16 2.43 -54.39
CA GLY A 21 10.18 3.46 -53.98
C GLY A 21 9.00 2.91 -53.16
N PHE A 22 9.20 1.75 -52.55
CA PHE A 22 8.29 1.13 -51.59
C PHE A 22 8.94 1.09 -50.21
N MET A 23 8.14 0.86 -49.17
CA MET A 23 8.61 0.59 -47.82
C MET A 23 8.00 -0.71 -47.31
N HIS A 24 8.78 -1.49 -46.58
CA HIS A 24 8.30 -2.64 -45.83
C HIS A 24 7.95 -2.22 -44.40
N VAL A 25 6.73 -2.50 -44.00
CA VAL A 25 6.23 -2.31 -42.64
C VAL A 25 6.02 -3.69 -42.00
N LYS A 26 6.66 -3.94 -40.87
CA LYS A 26 6.43 -5.12 -40.02
C LYS A 26 5.75 -4.68 -38.74
N LEU A 27 4.61 -5.28 -38.41
CA LEU A 27 3.85 -5.05 -37.19
C LEU A 27 3.92 -6.31 -36.32
N HIS A 28 4.37 -6.14 -35.09
CA HIS A 28 4.44 -7.20 -34.08
C HIS A 28 3.20 -7.12 -33.21
N LEU A 29 2.16 -7.87 -33.58
CA LEU A 29 0.93 -7.97 -32.81
C LEU A 29 0.98 -9.20 -31.91
N THR A 30 0.18 -9.22 -30.84
CA THR A 30 0.02 -10.40 -29.98
C THR A 30 -0.48 -11.64 -30.73
N THR A 31 -1.23 -11.42 -31.81
CA THR A 31 -1.76 -12.48 -32.69
C THR A 31 -0.77 -12.97 -33.74
N GLY A 32 0.43 -12.38 -33.80
CA GLY A 32 1.49 -12.71 -34.74
C GLY A 32 2.03 -11.50 -35.50
N ILE A 33 3.06 -11.73 -36.31
CA ILE A 33 3.72 -10.68 -37.09
C ILE A 33 2.98 -10.49 -38.42
N LYS A 34 2.55 -9.27 -38.71
CA LYS A 34 1.99 -8.88 -40.03
C LYS A 34 3.01 -8.07 -40.81
N GLN A 35 3.16 -8.39 -42.09
CA GLN A 35 4.09 -7.70 -42.98
C GLN A 35 3.33 -7.11 -44.16
N LEU A 36 3.63 -5.86 -44.49
CA LEU A 36 2.98 -5.12 -45.58
C LEU A 36 4.03 -4.35 -46.38
N THR A 37 3.86 -4.34 -47.70
CA THR A 37 4.61 -3.45 -48.58
C THR A 37 3.72 -2.25 -48.92
N VAL A 38 4.19 -1.05 -48.62
CA VAL A 38 3.47 0.20 -48.89
C VAL A 38 4.26 1.07 -49.84
N THR A 39 3.60 1.99 -50.54
CA THR A 39 4.28 3.02 -51.32
C THR A 39 5.02 4.00 -50.41
N GLU A 40 6.08 4.63 -50.89
CA GLU A 40 6.86 5.61 -50.12
C GLU A 40 6.00 6.72 -49.50
N ALA A 41 5.01 7.24 -50.24
CA ALA A 41 4.10 8.28 -49.75
C ALA A 41 3.32 7.83 -48.52
N LYS A 42 2.74 6.62 -48.55
CA LYS A 42 2.01 6.03 -47.42
C LYS A 42 2.95 5.68 -46.26
N GLY A 43 4.17 5.22 -46.56
CA GLY A 43 5.18 4.96 -45.55
C GLY A 43 5.56 6.22 -44.77
N LYS A 44 5.75 7.36 -45.46
CA LYS A 44 6.00 8.67 -44.82
C LYS A 44 4.82 9.14 -43.98
N GLU A 45 3.60 8.95 -44.46
CA GLU A 45 2.39 9.27 -43.70
C GLU A 45 2.31 8.45 -42.40
N ILE A 46 2.57 7.14 -42.47
CA ILE A 46 2.64 6.27 -41.27
C ILE A 46 3.68 6.79 -40.28
N ILE A 47 4.86 7.20 -40.75
CA ILE A 47 5.93 7.73 -39.90
C ILE A 47 5.47 8.99 -39.16
N GLU A 48 4.82 9.93 -39.85
CA GLU A 48 4.32 11.16 -39.22
C GLU A 48 3.16 10.89 -38.25
N LEU A 49 2.25 9.96 -38.58
CA LEU A 49 1.16 9.57 -37.68
C LEU A 49 1.70 9.00 -36.36
N ASN A 50 2.70 8.11 -36.43
CA ASN A 50 3.34 7.56 -35.23
C ASN A 50 4.01 8.65 -34.38
N ARG A 51 4.58 9.67 -35.02
CA ARG A 51 5.17 10.82 -34.30
C ARG A 51 4.10 11.64 -33.58
N VAL A 52 2.95 11.89 -34.22
CA VAL A 52 1.83 12.61 -33.61
C VAL A 52 1.26 11.82 -32.43
N GLU A 53 0.99 10.54 -32.63
CA GLU A 53 0.49 9.63 -31.59
C GLU A 53 1.44 9.57 -30.38
N TYR A 54 2.75 9.44 -30.63
CA TYR A 54 3.77 9.48 -29.58
C TYR A 54 3.70 10.79 -28.77
N ASN A 55 3.63 11.93 -29.43
CA ASN A 55 3.57 13.23 -28.77
C ASN A 55 2.28 13.41 -27.94
N ASP A 56 1.16 12.90 -28.45
CA ASP A 56 -0.13 12.95 -27.76
C ASP A 56 -0.14 12.05 -26.53
N ASN A 57 0.34 10.80 -26.64
CA ASN A 57 0.50 9.90 -25.50
C ASN A 57 1.45 10.49 -24.45
N HIS A 58 2.56 11.11 -24.87
CA HIS A 58 3.48 11.80 -23.95
C HIS A 58 2.85 13.04 -23.31
N ARG A 59 1.95 13.74 -24.01
CA ARG A 59 1.20 14.86 -23.45
C ARG A 59 0.19 14.39 -22.42
N GLU A 60 -0.45 13.25 -22.66
CA GLU A 60 -1.48 12.68 -21.80
C GLU A 60 -0.87 12.03 -20.55
N THR A 61 0.20 11.24 -20.68
CA THR A 61 0.90 10.62 -19.55
C THR A 61 1.48 11.64 -18.56
N ARG A 62 1.85 12.85 -19.02
CA ARG A 62 2.26 13.95 -18.12
C ARG A 62 1.13 14.56 -17.29
N ARG A 63 -0.13 14.25 -17.60
CA ARG A 63 -1.32 14.79 -16.91
C ARG A 63 -1.93 13.80 -15.93
N HIS A 64 -1.54 12.53 -15.99
CA HIS A 64 -2.07 11.48 -15.14
C HIS A 64 -1.03 10.99 -14.16
N VAL A 65 -1.46 10.79 -12.92
CA VAL A 65 -0.72 10.11 -11.86
C VAL A 65 -1.68 9.14 -11.20
N SER A 66 -1.22 7.93 -10.88
CA SER A 66 -2.03 6.97 -10.11
C SER A 66 -2.37 7.56 -8.74
N LEU A 67 -3.55 7.24 -8.20
CA LEU A 67 -3.94 7.68 -6.84
C LEU A 67 -2.93 7.24 -5.76
N GLU A 68 -2.34 6.05 -5.89
CA GLU A 68 -1.31 5.56 -4.98
C GLU A 68 -0.05 6.44 -5.00
N ALA A 69 0.40 6.86 -6.19
CA ALA A 69 1.53 7.79 -6.32
C ALA A 69 1.20 9.21 -5.82
N TYR A 70 -0.08 9.54 -5.68
CA TYR A 70 -0.54 10.80 -5.07
C TYR A 70 -0.50 10.75 -3.54
N ASP A 71 -0.61 9.57 -2.93
CA ASP A 71 -0.48 9.35 -1.48
C ASP A 71 0.62 8.34 -1.11
N PRO A 72 1.90 8.68 -1.32
CA PRO A 72 3.02 7.76 -1.08
C PRO A 72 3.20 7.40 0.39
N TYR A 73 2.57 8.13 1.32
CA TYR A 73 2.71 7.93 2.76
C TYR A 73 1.43 7.42 3.43
N GLY A 74 0.36 7.16 2.67
CA GLY A 74 -0.93 6.75 3.24
C GLY A 74 -1.53 7.79 4.17
N SER A 75 -1.25 9.07 3.92
CA SER A 75 -1.63 10.19 4.77
C SER A 75 -2.99 10.79 4.42
N LEU A 76 -3.61 10.34 3.32
CA LEU A 76 -4.97 10.73 2.96
C LEU A 76 -5.99 9.90 3.76
N VAL A 77 -7.11 10.55 4.07
CA VAL A 77 -8.25 9.94 4.75
C VAL A 77 -8.96 9.01 3.77
N GLN A 78 -9.25 7.77 4.19
CA GLN A 78 -10.02 6.83 3.38
C GLN A 78 -11.48 7.28 3.26
N ASP A 79 -12.15 6.94 2.15
CA ASP A 79 -13.54 7.35 1.87
C ASP A 79 -14.55 6.85 2.93
N ASP A 80 -14.22 5.77 3.64
CA ASP A 80 -15.01 5.18 4.73
C ASP A 80 -14.43 5.43 6.12
N ALA A 81 -13.39 6.25 6.23
CA ALA A 81 -12.80 6.57 7.52
C ALA A 81 -13.76 7.40 8.38
N ASP A 82 -13.69 7.17 9.69
CA ASP A 82 -14.28 8.04 10.71
C ASP A 82 -13.12 8.69 11.49
N PRO A 83 -12.60 9.85 11.02
CA PRO A 83 -11.45 10.51 11.64
C PRO A 83 -11.70 10.87 13.11
N LEU A 84 -12.96 11.15 13.46
CA LEU A 84 -13.31 11.45 14.85
C LEU A 84 -13.15 10.20 15.73
N GLN A 85 -13.64 9.05 15.29
CA GLN A 85 -13.46 7.80 16.03
C GLN A 85 -11.99 7.38 16.12
N GLU A 86 -11.17 7.64 15.11
CA GLU A 86 -9.73 7.38 15.19
C GLU A 86 -9.03 8.25 16.23
N VAL A 87 -9.36 9.55 16.28
CA VAL A 87 -8.83 10.46 17.29
C VAL A 87 -9.28 10.05 18.69
N ILE A 88 -10.57 9.74 18.87
CA ILE A 88 -11.11 9.26 20.15
C ILE A 88 -10.36 8.00 20.61
N LYS A 89 -10.22 6.99 19.73
CA LYS A 89 -9.48 5.76 20.07
C LYS A 89 -8.04 6.05 20.46
N LYS A 90 -7.36 6.96 19.76
CA LYS A 90 -5.99 7.35 20.08
C LYS A 90 -5.91 7.99 21.47
N GLU A 91 -6.80 8.92 21.78
CA GLU A 91 -6.88 9.56 23.09
C GLU A 91 -7.21 8.54 24.20
N GLU A 92 -8.17 7.65 23.98
CA GLU A 92 -8.52 6.57 24.93
C GLU A 92 -7.33 5.65 25.21
N VAL A 93 -6.57 5.28 24.17
CA VAL A 93 -5.36 4.45 24.30
C VAL A 93 -4.27 5.20 25.08
N GLU A 94 -4.04 6.47 24.78
CA GLU A 94 -3.08 7.30 25.51
C GLU A 94 -3.46 7.45 26.99
N GLN A 95 -4.75 7.69 27.29
CA GLN A 95 -5.27 7.74 28.65
C GLN A 95 -5.13 6.40 29.38
N LEU A 96 -5.37 5.28 28.70
CA LEU A 96 -5.17 3.94 29.27
C LEU A 96 -3.69 3.70 29.60
N HIS A 97 -2.77 4.01 28.69
CA HIS A 97 -1.33 3.89 28.93
C HIS A 97 -0.87 4.77 30.10
N HIS A 98 -1.35 6.01 30.16
CA HIS A 98 -1.09 6.90 31.27
C HIS A 98 -1.60 6.30 32.59
N SER A 99 -2.81 5.75 32.61
CA SER A 99 -3.39 5.10 33.79
C SER A 99 -2.61 3.87 34.25
N ILE A 100 -2.10 3.06 33.30
CA ILE A 100 -1.24 1.91 33.60
C ILE A 100 0.07 2.39 34.23
N SER A 101 0.65 3.50 33.74
CA SER A 101 1.91 4.05 34.27
C SER A 101 1.81 4.49 35.73
N GLN A 102 0.61 4.86 36.21
CA GLN A 102 0.37 5.22 37.60
C GLN A 102 0.19 4.00 38.54
N LEU A 103 0.07 2.78 38.00
CA LEU A 103 -0.01 1.57 38.82
C LEU A 103 1.35 1.23 39.46
N ASN A 104 1.32 0.43 40.52
CA ASN A 104 2.56 -0.07 41.13
C ASN A 104 3.30 -1.02 40.16
N PRO A 105 4.64 -1.14 40.23
CA PRO A 105 5.42 -1.97 39.31
C PRO A 105 4.97 -3.45 39.25
N GLU A 106 4.59 -4.03 40.38
CA GLU A 106 4.07 -5.41 40.42
C GLU A 106 2.74 -5.56 39.65
N GLN A 107 1.90 -4.54 39.70
CA GLN A 107 0.61 -4.52 39.00
C GLN A 107 0.81 -4.37 37.48
N GLN A 108 1.73 -3.50 37.07
CA GLN A 108 2.13 -3.36 35.68
C GLN A 108 2.72 -4.67 35.16
N LYS A 109 3.61 -5.31 35.91
CA LYS A 109 4.21 -6.60 35.53
C LYS A 109 3.16 -7.70 35.35
N LEU A 110 2.14 -7.73 36.21
CA LEU A 110 1.05 -8.70 36.07
C LEU A 110 0.18 -8.44 34.83
N LEU A 111 -0.07 -7.17 34.50
CA LEU A 111 -0.76 -6.80 33.25
C LEU A 111 0.07 -7.18 32.01
N MET A 112 1.36 -6.84 32.01
CA MET A 112 2.30 -7.16 30.93
C MET A 112 2.31 -8.67 30.65
N LYS A 113 2.51 -9.48 31.69
CA LYS A 113 2.48 -10.95 31.58
C LYS A 113 1.17 -11.49 31.00
N LYS A 114 0.04 -10.85 31.30
CA LYS A 114 -1.26 -11.37 30.88
C LYS A 114 -1.69 -10.89 29.49
N PHE A 115 -1.43 -9.63 29.16
CA PHE A 115 -1.95 -9.00 27.95
C PHE A 115 -0.92 -8.82 26.83
N TRP A 116 0.37 -8.70 27.15
CA TRP A 116 1.44 -8.64 26.15
C TRP A 116 2.11 -9.99 25.95
N ASP A 117 2.45 -10.69 27.04
CA ASP A 117 3.09 -12.01 26.96
C ASP A 117 2.06 -13.16 26.83
N GLU A 118 0.76 -12.83 26.84
CA GLU A 118 -0.39 -13.76 26.75
C GLU A 118 -0.33 -14.98 27.70
N VAL A 119 0.36 -14.84 28.84
CA VAL A 119 0.55 -15.95 29.78
C VAL A 119 -0.77 -16.24 30.51
N LYS A 120 -1.18 -17.51 30.49
CA LYS A 120 -2.36 -17.98 31.22
C LYS A 120 -2.17 -17.75 32.72
N GLN A 121 -3.22 -17.26 33.40
CA GLN A 121 -3.21 -17.03 34.86
C GLN A 121 -2.78 -18.26 35.66
N THR A 122 -3.07 -19.47 35.18
CA THR A 122 -2.65 -20.72 35.81
C THR A 122 -1.14 -20.90 35.80
N ASN A 123 -0.46 -20.45 34.74
CA ASN A 123 0.98 -20.55 34.62
C ASN A 123 1.65 -19.46 35.47
N ILE A 124 1.14 -18.22 35.42
CA ILE A 124 1.59 -17.14 36.31
C ILE A 124 1.48 -17.56 37.79
N ALA A 125 0.36 -18.21 38.15
CA ALA A 125 0.13 -18.70 39.51
C ALA A 125 1.13 -19.80 39.90
N LYS A 126 1.46 -20.73 38.99
CA LYS A 126 2.48 -21.77 39.22
C LYS A 126 3.87 -21.17 39.42
N ASP A 127 4.26 -20.22 38.56
CA ASP A 127 5.56 -19.56 38.62
C ASP A 127 5.75 -18.78 39.94
N GLU A 128 4.67 -18.18 40.44
CA GLU A 128 4.67 -17.43 41.70
C GLU A 128 4.35 -18.29 42.93
N GLY A 129 4.07 -19.58 42.78
CA GLY A 129 3.73 -20.49 43.89
C GLY A 129 2.40 -20.15 44.59
N ILE A 130 1.48 -19.47 43.92
CA ILE A 130 0.19 -19.04 44.48
C ILE A 130 -1.00 -19.67 43.77
N SER A 131 -2.20 -19.52 44.34
CA SER A 131 -3.42 -20.02 43.69
C SER A 131 -3.82 -19.14 42.51
N LYS A 132 -4.44 -19.74 41.48
CA LYS A 132 -5.08 -18.99 40.38
C LYS A 132 -6.05 -17.92 40.90
N MET A 133 -6.78 -18.24 41.98
CA MET A 133 -7.72 -17.32 42.63
C MET A 133 -7.02 -16.05 43.15
N ALA A 134 -5.79 -16.17 43.66
CA ALA A 134 -5.00 -15.01 44.09
C ALA A 134 -4.67 -14.08 42.91
N ILE A 135 -4.27 -14.63 41.76
CA ILE A 135 -4.06 -13.85 40.52
C ILE A 135 -5.34 -13.14 40.08
N THR A 136 -6.49 -13.84 40.10
CA THR A 136 -7.78 -13.22 39.76
C THR A 136 -8.12 -12.04 40.67
N LYS A 137 -7.93 -12.18 41.99
CA LYS A 137 -8.16 -11.10 42.96
C LYS A 137 -7.20 -9.92 42.74
N ARG A 138 -5.94 -10.18 42.40
CA ARG A 138 -4.96 -9.14 42.04
C ARG A 138 -5.41 -8.36 40.80
N LEU A 139 -5.81 -9.06 39.73
CA LEU A 139 -6.33 -8.43 38.51
C LEU A 139 -7.60 -7.60 38.77
N GLN A 140 -8.54 -8.10 39.57
CA GLN A 140 -9.73 -7.31 39.95
C GLN A 140 -9.34 -6.01 40.68
N THR A 141 -8.32 -6.06 41.54
CA THR A 141 -7.83 -4.87 42.24
C THR A 141 -7.21 -3.88 41.26
N ILE A 142 -6.46 -4.37 40.27
CA ILE A 142 -5.90 -3.55 39.20
C ILE A 142 -7.01 -2.87 38.40
N TYR A 143 -8.03 -3.61 37.97
CA TYR A 143 -9.16 -3.04 37.22
C TYR A 143 -9.92 -1.98 38.02
N ARG A 144 -10.14 -2.19 39.32
CA ARG A 144 -10.74 -1.16 40.18
C ARG A 144 -9.87 0.10 40.30
N ARG A 145 -8.54 -0.04 40.31
CA ARG A 145 -7.61 1.10 40.33
C ARG A 145 -7.65 1.84 38.99
N LEU A 146 -7.52 1.13 37.87
CA LEU A 146 -7.60 1.72 36.54
C LEU A 146 -8.92 2.47 36.34
N LYS A 147 -10.05 1.86 36.72
CA LYS A 147 -11.36 2.50 36.68
C LYS A 147 -11.37 3.83 37.46
N LYS A 148 -10.81 3.85 38.68
CA LYS A 148 -10.73 5.07 39.50
C LYS A 148 -9.80 6.14 38.91
N ILE A 149 -8.81 5.77 38.11
CA ILE A 149 -7.90 6.73 37.47
C ILE A 149 -8.57 7.32 36.22
N LEU A 150 -9.29 6.50 35.46
CA LEU A 150 -10.00 6.89 34.24
C LEU A 150 -11.29 7.68 34.51
N GLU A 151 -11.97 7.43 35.63
CA GLU A 151 -13.16 8.20 36.05
C GLU A 151 -12.83 9.51 36.78
N LYS A 152 -11.54 9.86 36.89
CA LYS A 152 -11.07 11.02 37.65
C LYS A 152 -10.86 12.23 36.75
#